data_AF-A0A101XN48-F1
#
_entry.id   AF-A0A101XN48-F1
#
_cell.length_a   1.000
_cell.length_b   1.000
_cell.length_c   1.000
_cell.angle_alpha   90.00
_cell.angle_beta   90.00
_cell.angle_gamma   90.00
#
_symmetry.space_group_name_H-M   'P 1'
#
loop_
_entity.id
_entity.type
_entity.pdbx_description
1 polymer ?
#
loop_
_entity_poly.entity_id
_entity_poly.type
_entity_poly.pdbx_seq_one_letter_code
_entity_poly.pdbx_strand_id
1 'polypeptide(L)' 'MARLRAIGVDALPLSSHSDFPGLVDFALNSGARIVYTVYGNAARFAKYLRKFNIMSRVLPTPGQLTLDSFL' A
#
# COMPACT_ATOMS: atom_id res chain seq x y z
N MET A 1 17.87 7.09 1.36
CA MET A 1 19.05 6.27 0.99
C MET A 1 20.22 7.08 0.43
N ALA A 2 20.02 8.03 -0.49
CA ALA A 2 21.12 8.80 -1.10
C ALA A 2 22.05 9.51 -0.08
N ARG A 3 21.48 10.08 0.99
CA ARG A 3 22.25 10.81 2.02
C ARG A 3 23.08 9.92 2.95
N LEU A 4 22.65 8.67 3.18
CA LEU A 4 23.37 7.70 4.02
C LEU A 4 24.52 7.04 3.24
N ARG A 5 24.28 6.69 1.96
CA ARG A 5 25.35 6.22 1.06
C ARG A 5 26.45 7.28 0.88
N ALA A 6 26.09 8.56 0.83
CA ALA A 6 27.06 9.65 0.71
C ALA A 6 28.03 9.77 1.90
N ILE A 7 27.71 9.18 3.06
CA ILE A 7 28.60 9.11 4.24
C ILE A 7 29.16 7.70 4.46
N GLY A 8 29.10 6.83 3.45
CA GLY A 8 29.62 5.46 3.52
C GLY A 8 28.78 4.48 4.35
N VAL A 9 27.53 4.85 4.66
CA VAL A 9 26.61 4.01 5.44
C VAL A 9 25.57 3.40 4.50
N ASP A 10 25.65 2.08 4.32
CA ASP A 10 24.57 1.34 3.70
C ASP A 10 23.50 1.03 4.75
N ALA A 11 22.29 1.56 4.53
CA ALA A 11 21.12 1.20 5.30
C ALA A 11 20.31 0.16 4.52
N LEU A 12 20.12 -1.01 5.12
CA LEU A 12 19.21 -2.03 4.61
C LEU A 12 17.77 -1.58 4.94
N PRO A 13 16.89 -1.39 3.94
CA PRO A 13 15.50 -0.99 4.19
C PRO A 13 14.69 -2.19 4.69
N LEU A 14 14.94 -2.59 5.94
CA LEU A 14 14.16 -3.62 6.60
C LEU A 14 12.79 -3.05 6.97
N SER A 15 11.74 -3.67 6.44
CA SER A 15 10.34 -3.33 6.70
C SER A 15 9.56 -4.62 6.95
N SER A 16 8.62 -4.58 7.90
CA SER A 16 7.65 -5.65 8.12
C SER A 16 6.48 -5.62 7.12
N HIS A 17 6.43 -4.63 6.24
CA HIS A 17 5.38 -4.43 5.24
C HIS A 17 5.94 -4.48 3.83
N SER A 18 5.16 -5.06 2.91
CA SER A 18 5.43 -5.05 1.48
C SER A 18 5.53 -3.63 0.94
N ASP A 19 6.41 -3.45 -0.04
CA ASP A 19 6.46 -2.24 -0.84
C ASP A 19 5.29 -2.19 -1.85
N PHE A 20 5.23 -1.11 -2.61
CA PHE A 20 4.11 -0.88 -3.53
C PHE A 20 4.01 -1.97 -4.63
N PRO A 21 5.07 -2.33 -5.37
CA PRO A 21 5.00 -3.42 -6.34
C PRO A 21 4.56 -4.75 -5.70
N GLY A 22 5.17 -5.14 -4.56
CA GLY A 22 4.80 -6.37 -3.87
C GLY A 22 3.35 -6.40 -3.42
N LEU A 23 2.78 -5.25 -3.01
CA LEU A 23 1.38 -5.15 -2.64
C LEU A 23 0.43 -5.27 -3.84
N VAL A 24 0.84 -4.77 -5.01
CA VAL A 24 0.09 -4.93 -6.27
C VAL A 24 0.10 -6.39 -6.70
N ASP A 25 1.28 -7.02 -6.71
CA ASP A 25 1.43 -8.44 -7.07
C ASP A 25 0.62 -9.33 -6.13
N PHE A 26 0.65 -9.04 -4.83
CA PHE A 26 -0.18 -9.75 -3.86
C PHE A 26 -1.68 -9.62 -4.18
N ALA A 27 -2.16 -8.40 -4.46
CA ALA A 27 -3.57 -8.18 -4.77
C ALA A 27 -4.01 -8.92 -6.05
N LEU A 28 -3.20 -8.87 -7.10
CA LEU A 28 -3.47 -9.55 -8.38
C LEU A 28 -3.49 -11.07 -8.23
N ASN A 29 -2.55 -11.63 -7.47
CA ASN A 29 -2.40 -13.07 -7.31
C ASN A 29 -3.28 -13.66 -6.18
N SER A 30 -3.98 -12.82 -5.41
CA SER A 30 -4.79 -13.26 -4.27
C SER A 30 -6.02 -14.11 -4.64
N GLY A 31 -6.50 -14.01 -5.89
CA GLY A 31 -7.78 -14.59 -6.30
C GLY A 31 -9.00 -13.96 -5.59
N ALA A 32 -8.82 -12.85 -4.88
CA ALA A 32 -9.89 -12.23 -4.11
C ALA A 32 -10.96 -11.61 -5.02
N ARG A 33 -12.23 -11.93 -4.74
CA ARG A 33 -13.38 -11.33 -5.43
C ARG A 33 -13.50 -9.83 -5.16
N ILE A 34 -13.18 -9.40 -3.94
CA ILE A 34 -13.18 -7.98 -3.52
C ILE A 34 -11.94 -7.75 -2.64
N VAL A 35 -11.21 -6.67 -2.90
CA VAL A 35 -10.08 -6.23 -2.08
C VAL A 35 -10.47 -5.00 -1.27
N TYR A 36 -10.33 -5.10 0.05
CA TYR A 36 -10.49 -3.95 0.96
C TYR A 36 -9.12 -3.39 1.32
N THR A 37 -8.85 -2.15 0.93
CA THR A 37 -7.58 -1.49 1.24
C THR A 37 -7.65 -0.84 2.61
N VAL A 38 -6.60 -1.04 3.41
CA VAL A 38 -6.51 -0.55 4.78
C VAL A 38 -5.24 0.24 5.06
N TYR A 39 -5.32 1.18 5.99
CA TYR A 39 -4.25 2.06 6.48
C TYR A 39 -3.55 2.91 5.40
N GLY A 40 -2.82 3.96 5.84
CA GLY A 40 -2.03 4.81 4.95
C GLY A 40 -2.83 5.40 3.77
N ASN A 41 -2.28 5.29 2.56
CA ASN A 41 -2.87 5.77 1.30
C ASN A 41 -3.94 4.83 0.71
N ALA A 42 -4.81 4.26 1.57
CA ALA A 42 -5.79 3.24 1.20
C ALA A 42 -6.67 3.64 0.01
N ALA A 43 -7.23 4.86 0.02
CA ALA A 43 -8.10 5.33 -1.07
C ALA A 43 -7.38 5.39 -2.42
N ARG A 44 -6.14 5.88 -2.42
CA ARG A 44 -5.30 5.97 -3.61
C ARG A 44 -4.91 4.59 -4.13
N PHE A 45 -4.58 3.67 -3.21
CA PHE A 45 -4.25 2.30 -3.59
C PHE A 45 -5.46 1.56 -4.16
N ALA A 46 -6.65 1.72 -3.56
CA ALA A 46 -7.87 1.14 -4.09
C ALA A 46 -8.18 1.64 -5.50
N LYS A 47 -7.98 2.95 -5.74
CA LYS A 47 -8.11 3.56 -7.07
C LYS A 47 -7.12 2.97 -8.07
N TYR A 48 -5.90 2.66 -7.65
CA TYR A 48 -4.89 2.04 -8.50
C TYR A 48 -5.29 0.62 -8.89
N LEU A 49 -5.71 -0.23 -7.93
CA LEU A 49 -6.10 -1.62 -8.20
C LEU A 49 -7.27 -1.74 -9.17
N ARG A 50 -8.23 -0.80 -9.13
CA ARG A 50 -9.35 -0.77 -10.09
C ARG A 50 -8.92 -0.67 -11.56
N LYS A 51 -7.70 -0.20 -11.85
CA LYS A 51 -7.14 -0.20 -13.22
C LYS A 51 -6.89 -1.61 -13.77
N PHE A 52 -6.79 -2.61 -12.90
CA PHE A 52 -6.54 -4.01 -13.25
C PHE A 52 -7.81 -4.86 -13.15
N ASN A 53 -9.00 -4.24 -13.23
CA ASN A 53 -10.30 -4.90 -13.06
C ASN A 53 -10.51 -5.58 -11.69
N ILE A 54 -9.69 -5.25 -10.68
CA ILE A 54 -9.93 -5.70 -9.31
C ILE A 54 -11.06 -4.86 -8.70
N MET A 55 -12.09 -5.51 -8.18
CA MET A 55 -13.11 -4.85 -7.36
C MET A 55 -12.49 -4.42 -6.03
N SER A 56 -12.13 -3.14 -5.92
CA SER A 56 -11.41 -2.61 -4.77
C SER A 56 -12.11 -1.41 -4.12
N ARG A 57 -12.20 -1.40 -2.79
CA ARG A 57 -12.74 -0.29 -1.99
C ARG A 57 -11.97 -0.10 -0.67
N VAL A 58 -12.06 1.09 -0.08
CA VAL A 58 -11.53 1.34 1.27
C VAL A 58 -12.41 0.62 2.29
N LEU A 59 -11.80 0.07 3.35
CA LEU A 59 -12.56 -0.51 4.45
C LEU A 59 -13.44 0.57 5.12
N PRO A 60 -14.75 0.34 5.31
CA PRO A 60 -15.65 1.33 5.91
C PRO A 60 -15.32 1.64 7.37
N THR A 61 -15.45 2.90 7.76
CA THR A 61 -15.39 3.42 9.13
C THR A 61 -16.63 2.94 9.91
N PRO A 62 -16.47 2.04 10.90
CA PRO A 62 -15.84 2.44 12.16
C PRO A 62 -14.45 1.81 12.39
N GLY A 63 -13.84 1.20 11.37
CA GLY A 63 -12.63 0.38 11.56
C GLY A 63 -11.28 1.02 11.22
N GLN A 64 -11.20 2.25 10.68
CA GLN A 64 -9.95 2.72 10.08
C GLN A 64 -9.77 4.24 10.02
N LEU A 65 -8.54 4.68 10.33
CA LEU A 65 -8.02 6.01 9.99
C LEU A 65 -7.23 5.93 8.69
N THR A 66 -7.54 6.78 7.71
CA THR A 66 -6.80 6.92 6.45
C THR A 66 -5.84 8.10 6.51
N LEU A 67 -4.77 8.12 5.71
CA LEU A 67 -3.88 9.29 5.66
C LEU A 67 -4.64 10.56 5.24
N ASP A 68 -5.63 10.42 4.36
CA ASP A 68 -6.54 11.50 3.95
C ASP A 68 -7.36 12.07 5.11
N SER A 69 -7.41 11.40 6.27
CA SER A 69 -8.07 11.92 7.47
C SER A 69 -7.21 12.92 8.25
N PHE A 70 -5.94 13.08 7.87
CA PHE A 70 -4.96 13.95 8.54
C PHE A 70 -4.38 15.06 7.64
N LEU A 71 -4.86 15.15 6.39
CA LEU A 71 -4.47 16.14 5.38
C LEU A 71 -5.63 17.09 5.10
#